data_AF-A0A7V1EA41-F1
#
_entry.id   AF-A0A7V1EA41-F1
#
_cell.length_a   1.000
_cell.length_b   1.000
_cell.length_c   1.000
_cell.angle_alpha   90.00
_cell.angle_beta   90.00
_cell.angle_gamma   90.00
#
_symmetry.space_group_name_H-M   'P 1'
#
loop_
_entity.id
_entity.type
_entity.pdbx_description
1 polymer ?
#
loop_
_entity_poly.entity_id
_entity_poly.type
_entity_poly.pdbx_seq_one_letter_code
_entity_poly.pdbx_strand_id
1 'polypeptide(L)' 'MKDKLKIAVIGLGDTGVIHANAYMNNPDVEVTAVCDSNRNNLDRFVNGPWKWAGWLPESSEFVRRHKPDHRIKKIYT' A
#
# COMPACT_ATOMS: atom_id res chain seq x y z
N MET A 1 2.63 23.07 -10.13
CA MET A 1 2.32 21.82 -9.40
C MET A 1 3.35 21.68 -8.30
N LYS A 2 2.94 21.40 -7.06
CA LYS A 2 3.88 21.16 -5.95
C LYS A 2 4.48 19.77 -6.12
N ASP A 3 5.79 19.62 -5.96
CA ASP A 3 6.42 18.30 -5.99
C ASP A 3 5.87 17.44 -4.86
N LYS A 4 5.47 16.21 -5.19
CA LYS A 4 4.96 15.26 -4.20
C LYS A 4 6.10 14.70 -3.35
N LEU A 5 5.83 14.49 -2.06
CA LEU A 5 6.74 13.75 -1.19
C LEU A 5 6.77 12.28 -1.62
N LYS A 6 7.92 11.82 -2.12
CA LYS A 6 8.12 10.43 -2.50
C LYS A 6 8.50 9.61 -1.28
N ILE A 7 7.78 8.52 -1.05
CA ILE A 7 8.02 7.65 0.10
C ILE A 7 8.14 6.18 -0.32
N ALA A 8 8.71 5.39 0.59
CA ALA A 8 8.68 3.94 0.57
C ALA A 8 8.08 3.41 1.88
N VAL A 9 7.38 2.28 1.82
CA VAL A 9 6.85 1.60 3.01
C VAL A 9 7.63 0.32 3.24
N ILE A 10 8.17 0.14 4.45
CA ILE A 10 8.92 -1.04 4.86
C ILE A 10 8.07 -1.85 5.83
N GLY A 11 7.84 -3.11 5.49
CA GLY A 11 6.89 -3.99 6.15
C GLY A 11 5.47 -3.79 5.60
N LEU A 12 4.88 -4.85 5.08
CA LEU A 12 3.53 -4.90 4.53
C LEU A 12 2.63 -5.87 5.35
N GLY A 13 2.87 -5.92 6.66
CA GLY A 13 1.87 -6.40 7.61
C GLY A 13 0.73 -5.39 7.78
N ASP A 14 -0.18 -5.65 8.73
CA ASP A 14 -1.42 -4.88 8.91
C ASP A 14 -1.18 -3.35 8.99
N THR A 15 -0.21 -2.92 9.81
CA THR A 15 0.09 -1.49 10.01
C THR A 15 0.74 -0.85 8.78
N GLY A 16 1.65 -1.55 8.11
CA GLY A 16 2.33 -1.03 6.92
C GLY A 16 1.37 -0.82 5.75
N VAL A 17 0.47 -1.77 5.56
CA VAL A 17 -0.70 -1.69 4.68
C VAL A 17 -1.52 -0.44 5.03
N ILE A 18 -1.92 -0.27 6.29
CA ILE A 18 -2.72 0.88 6.71
C ILE A 18 -2.04 2.22 6.35
N HIS A 19 -0.76 2.35 6.67
CA HIS A 19 0.00 3.56 6.36
C HIS A 19 0.08 3.81 4.85
N ALA A 20 0.41 2.80 4.06
CA ALA A 20 0.52 2.98 2.63
C ALA A 20 -0.81 3.44 2.01
N ASN A 21 -1.95 2.90 2.46
CA ASN A 21 -3.25 3.35 1.99
C ASN A 21 -3.54 4.80 2.37
N ALA A 22 -3.22 5.23 3.59
CA ALA A 22 -3.34 6.63 3.98
C ALA A 22 -2.49 7.54 3.07
N TYR A 23 -1.26 7.12 2.76
CA TYR A 23 -0.37 7.87 1.88
C TYR A 23 -0.84 7.91 0.42
N MET A 24 -1.38 6.81 -0.11
CA MET A 24 -1.92 6.77 -1.48
C MET A 24 -3.16 7.65 -1.66
N ASN A 25 -3.90 7.92 -0.57
CA ASN A 25 -5.03 8.85 -0.58
C ASN A 25 -4.63 10.30 -0.27
N ASN A 26 -3.34 10.59 -0.03
CA ASN A 26 -2.86 11.94 0.21
C ASN A 26 -2.35 12.57 -1.11
N PRO A 27 -2.93 13.69 -1.59
CA PRO A 27 -2.53 14.29 -2.87
C PRO A 27 -1.09 14.80 -2.90
N ASP A 28 -0.51 15.11 -1.74
CA ASP A 28 0.86 15.62 -1.60
C ASP A 28 1.91 14.50 -1.52
N VAL A 29 1.50 13.23 -1.54
CA VAL A 29 2.38 12.07 -1.37
C VAL A 29 2.33 11.16 -2.60
N GLU A 30 3.47 10.53 -2.90
CA GLU A 30 3.60 9.48 -3.89
C GLU A 30 4.30 8.28 -3.24
N VAL A 31 3.58 7.15 -3.12
CA VAL A 31 4.19 5.88 -2.71
C VAL A 31 4.93 5.30 -3.92
N THR A 32 6.25 5.25 -3.84
CA THR A 32 7.10 4.86 -4.99
C THR A 32 7.67 3.45 -4.88
N ALA A 33 7.76 2.93 -3.66
CA ALA A 33 8.26 1.59 -3.41
C ALA A 33 7.64 0.98 -2.15
N VAL A 34 7.64 -0.35 -2.11
CA VAL A 34 7.31 -1.13 -0.92
C VAL A 34 8.34 -2.22 -0.70
N CYS A 35 8.60 -2.54 0.56
CA CYS A 35 9.56 -3.55 0.99
C CYS A 35 8.91 -4.51 1.98
N ASP A 36 9.12 -5.82 1.79
CA ASP A 36 8.75 -6.84 2.77
C ASP A 36 9.61 -8.10 2.56
N SER A 37 9.96 -8.76 3.66
CA SER A 37 10.60 -10.08 3.67
C SER A 37 9.72 -11.23 3.17
N ASN A 38 8.42 -10.98 3.05
CA ASN A 38 7.44 -11.90 2.51
C ASN A 38 6.99 -11.44 1.13
N ARG A 39 7.42 -12.18 0.09
CA ARG A 39 7.08 -11.90 -1.31
C ARG A 39 5.58 -11.89 -1.57
N ASN A 40 4.81 -12.72 -0.87
CA ASN A 40 3.35 -12.75 -1.01
C ASN A 40 2.72 -11.44 -0.55
N ASN A 41 3.29 -10.75 0.45
CA ASN A 41 2.79 -9.45 0.88
C ASN A 41 3.02 -8.39 -0.20
N LEU A 42 4.20 -8.38 -0.82
CA LEU A 42 4.54 -7.48 -1.94
C LEU A 42 3.60 -7.68 -3.13
N ASP A 43 3.43 -8.94 -3.55
CA ASP A 43 2.59 -9.27 -4.70
C ASP A 43 1.11 -8.99 -4.42
N ARG A 44 0.63 -9.28 -3.21
CA ARG A 44 -0.73 -8.95 -2.78
C ARG A 44 -0.97 -7.44 -2.76
N PHE A 45 -0.01 -6.66 -2.25
CA PHE A 45 -0.12 -5.20 -2.17
C PHE A 45 -0.20 -4.55 -3.54
N VAL A 46 0.68 -4.96 -4.47
CA VAL A 46 0.82 -4.31 -5.78
C VAL A 46 -0.21 -4.81 -6.79
N ASN A 47 -0.48 -6.12 -6.81
CA ASN A 47 -1.28 -6.75 -7.86
C ASN A 47 -2.70 -7.13 -7.41
N GLY A 48 -2.92 -7.29 -6.09
CA GLY A 48 -4.14 -7.85 -5.55
C GLY A 48 -5.15 -6.80 -5.07
N PRO A 49 -6.44 -7.14 -4.98
CA PRO A 49 -7.33 -6.40 -4.11
C PRO A 49 -6.82 -6.54 -2.67
N TRP A 50 -6.81 -5.43 -1.93
CA TRP A 50 -6.50 -5.44 -0.51
C TRP A 50 -7.66 -6.04 0.26
N LYS A 51 -7.74 -7.37 0.27
CA LYS A 51 -8.37 -8.03 1.40
C LYS A 51 -7.42 -7.90 2.58
N TRP A 52 -7.95 -7.85 3.80
CA TRP A 52 -7.24 -7.89 5.08
C TRP A 52 -6.87 -6.53 5.72
N ALA A 53 -7.70 -6.14 6.69
CA ALA A 53 -7.44 -6.50 8.08
C ALA A 53 -8.62 -7.36 8.55
N GLY A 54 -8.42 -8.50 9.22
CA GLY A 54 -9.53 -9.33 9.74
C GLY A 54 -10.44 -8.64 10.77
N TRP A 55 -10.09 -7.41 11.14
CA TRP A 55 -10.78 -6.54 12.10
C TRP A 55 -11.55 -5.38 11.46
N LEU A 56 -11.37 -5.13 10.15
CA LEU A 56 -12.11 -4.10 9.43
C LEU A 56 -13.18 -4.75 8.53
N PRO A 57 -14.44 -4.31 8.58
CA PRO A 57 -15.48 -4.80 7.68
C PRO A 57 -15.05 -4.66 6.21
N GLU A 58 -15.41 -5.62 5.35
CA GLU A 58 -15.22 -5.50 3.88
C GLU A 58 -15.91 -4.25 3.30
N SER A 59 -16.91 -3.71 4.02
CA SER A 59 -17.59 -2.45 3.70
C SER A 59 -16.79 -1.18 4.03
N SER A 60 -15.68 -1.29 4.74
CA SER A 60 -14.86 -0.13 5.11
C SER A 60 -14.34 0.56 3.84
N GLU A 61 -14.50 1.88 3.78
CA GLU A 61 -14.05 2.71 2.65
C GLU A 61 -12.53 2.55 2.39
N PHE A 62 -11.82 2.17 3.46
CA PHE A 62 -10.41 1.80 3.45
C PHE A 62 -10.09 0.63 2.50
N VAL A 63 -10.93 -0.41 2.51
CA VAL A 63 -10.79 -1.61 1.68
C VAL A 63 -11.22 -1.35 0.23
N ARG A 64 -12.22 -0.48 0.02
CA ARG A 64 -12.83 -0.27 -1.30
C ARG A 64 -12.04 0.66 -2.24
N ARG A 65 -11.13 1.48 -1.71
CA ARG A 65 -10.42 2.51 -2.51
C ARG A 65 -9.11 2.06 -3.14
N HIS A 66 -8.55 0.92 -2.73
CA HIS A 66 -7.25 0.52 -3.25
C HIS A 66 -7.37 -0.02 -4.69
N LYS A 67 -6.57 0.53 -5.59
CA LYS A 67 -6.41 0.04 -6.97
C LYS A 67 -4.97 -0.42 -7.14
N PRO A 68 -4.73 -1.58 -7.79
CA PRO A 68 -3.39 -2.02 -8.16
C PRO A 68 -2.61 -0.89 -8.84
N ASP A 69 -1.42 -0.58 -8.34
CA ASP A 69 -0.54 0.42 -8.95
C ASP A 69 0.81 -0.22 -9.31
N HIS A 70 0.92 -0.59 -10.58
CA HIS A 70 2.09 -1.25 -11.17
C HIS A 70 3.33 -0.34 -11.22
N ARG A 71 3.20 0.96 -10.88
CA ARG A 71 4.33 1.89 -10.80
C ARG A 71 5.10 1.75 -9.49
N ILE A 72 4.51 1.13 -8.48
CA ILE A 72 5.15 0.90 -7.18
C ILE A 72 6.21 -0.19 -7.31
N LYS A 73 7.46 0.15 -6.98
CA LYS A 73 8.56 -0.82 -7.00
C LYS A 73 8.45 -1.79 -5.84
N LYS A 74 8.56 -3.09 -6.12
CA LYS A 74 8.64 -4.16 -5.11
C LYS A 74 10.09 -4.42 -4.72
N ILE A 75 10.41 -4.36 -3.44
CA ILE A 75 11.73 -4.65 -2.88
C ILE A 75 11.58 -5.85 -1.95
N TYR A 76 12.32 -6.92 -2.22
CA TYR A 76 12.33 -8.14 -1.42
C TYR A 76 13.65 -8.21 -0.65
N THR A 77 13.60 -8.46 0.67
CA THR A 77 14.77 -8.47 1.57
C THR A 77 14.80 -9.69 2.46
#